data_AF-A0A2H0M071-F1
#
_entry.id   AF-A0A2H0M071-F1
#
_cell.length_a   1.000
_cell.length_b   1.000
_cell.length_c   1.000
_cell.angle_alpha   90.00
_cell.angle_beta   90.00
_cell.angle_gamma   90.00
#
_symmetry.space_group_name_H-M   'P 1'
#
loop_
_entity.id
_entity.type
_entity.pdbx_description
1 polymer ?
#
loop_
_entity_poly.entity_id
_entity_poly.type
_entity_poly.pdbx_seq_one_letter_code
_entity_poly.pdbx_strand_id
1 'polypeptide(L)'
;MNNQDVKNLKKRYFIWLYKSAKEIFDKYERKFTQVDIDKDILMEMEKEFLGSYLSHEKEALQRHIDDFQKYIENKEKACSEFRDQHKKINPDFIFSEIKLDAVEKVIAKELGKRGLEEIKSLYEKEMTERILKNTEH
;
A
#
# COMPACT_ATOMS: atom_id res chain seq x y z
N MET A 1 26.69 2.28 30.01
CA MET A 1 26.32 2.50 28.60
C MET A 1 26.94 3.81 28.14
N ASN A 2 27.65 3.81 27.03
CA ASN A 2 28.15 5.05 26.41
C ASN A 2 26.95 5.80 25.78
N ASN A 3 27.05 7.12 25.66
CA ASN A 3 26.12 7.97 24.93
C ASN A 3 25.87 7.46 23.49
N GLN A 4 26.89 6.84 22.85
CA GLN A 4 26.71 6.21 21.54
C GLN A 4 25.78 4.99 21.57
N ASP A 5 25.83 4.17 22.62
CA ASP A 5 24.96 2.99 22.76
C ASP A 5 23.49 3.41 22.89
N VAL A 6 23.23 4.48 23.66
CA VAL A 6 21.89 5.06 23.82
C VAL A 6 21.36 5.58 22.49
N LYS A 7 22.18 6.31 21.73
CA LYS A 7 21.81 6.81 20.39
C LYS A 7 21.51 5.66 19.43
N ASN A 8 22.34 4.62 19.41
CA ASN A 8 22.13 3.44 18.58
C ASN A 8 20.88 2.66 18.98
N LEU A 9 20.57 2.58 20.28
CA LEU A 9 19.35 1.96 20.77
C LEU A 9 18.10 2.74 20.35
N LYS A 10 18.12 4.07 20.52
CA LYS A 10 17.03 4.95 20.05
C LYS A 10 16.79 4.81 18.55
N LYS A 11 17.85 4.83 17.72
CA LYS A 11 17.72 4.66 16.26
C LYS A 11 17.06 3.34 15.91
N ARG A 12 17.50 2.23 16.52
CA ARG A 12 16.89 0.90 16.30
C ARG A 12 15.42 0.86 16.70
N TYR A 13 15.08 1.49 17.82
CA TYR A 13 13.70 1.58 18.27
C TYR A 13 12.83 2.40 17.32
N PHE A 14 13.36 3.50 16.77
CA PHE A 14 12.65 4.29 15.77
C PHE A 14 12.44 3.54 14.45
N ILE A 15 13.41 2.75 14.00
CA ILE A 15 13.23 1.87 12.84
C ILE A 15 12.07 0.90 13.09
N TRP A 16 12.08 0.23 14.24
CA TRP A 16 11.02 -0.72 14.59
C TRP A 16 9.64 -0.06 14.72
N LEU A 17 9.56 1.13 15.35
CA LEU A 17 8.33 1.91 15.48
C LEU A 17 7.78 2.34 14.13
N TYR A 18 8.62 2.91 13.27
CA TYR A 18 8.23 3.33 11.92
C TYR A 18 7.70 2.14 11.13
N LYS A 19 8.45 1.04 11.08
CA LYS A 19 8.04 -0.19 10.41
C LYS A 19 6.67 -0.67 10.89
N SER A 20 6.48 -0.77 12.20
CA SER A 20 5.24 -1.28 12.78
C SER A 20 4.04 -0.37 12.49
N ALA A 21 4.22 0.95 12.52
CA ALA A 21 3.17 1.90 12.16
C ALA A 21 2.87 1.88 10.65
N LYS A 22 3.92 1.84 9.82
CA LYS A 22 3.83 1.87 8.37
C LYS A 22 3.21 0.59 7.80
N GLU A 23 3.55 -0.60 8.31
CA GLU A 23 2.90 -1.86 7.87
C GLU A 23 1.38 -1.87 8.15
N ILE A 24 0.95 -1.29 9.27
CA ILE A 24 -0.49 -1.16 9.60
C ILE A 24 -1.17 -0.19 8.63
N PHE A 25 -0.55 0.96 8.38
CA PHE A 25 -1.08 1.96 7.45
C PHE A 25 -1.11 1.42 6.00
N ASP A 26 -0.04 0.76 5.56
CA ASP A 26 0.09 0.17 4.23
C ASP A 26 -0.94 -0.92 3.96
N LYS A 27 -1.46 -1.59 5.00
CA LYS A 27 -2.57 -2.54 4.85
C LYS A 27 -3.83 -1.86 4.28
N TYR A 28 -4.07 -0.60 4.62
CA TYR A 28 -5.20 0.18 4.10
C TYR A 28 -4.84 0.79 2.74
N GLU A 29 -3.71 1.47 2.64
CA GLU A 29 -3.24 2.09 1.39
C GLU A 29 -3.18 1.09 0.24
N ARG A 30 -2.66 -0.12 0.50
CA ARG A 30 -2.58 -1.19 -0.51
C ARG A 30 -3.93 -1.52 -1.12
N LYS A 31 -5.03 -1.48 -0.35
CA LYS A 31 -6.37 -1.77 -0.89
C LYS A 31 -6.78 -0.71 -1.90
N PHE A 32 -6.55 0.57 -1.59
CA PHE A 32 -6.84 1.68 -2.50
C PHE A 32 -5.97 1.59 -3.75
N THR A 33 -4.65 1.46 -3.57
CA THR A 33 -3.69 1.35 -4.68
C THR A 33 -3.98 0.14 -5.57
N GLN A 34 -4.39 -0.99 -5.01
CA GLN A 34 -4.78 -2.16 -5.80
C GLN A 34 -5.99 -1.89 -6.69
N VAL A 35 -7.01 -1.18 -6.18
CA VAL A 35 -8.18 -0.81 -7.00
C VAL A 35 -7.78 0.07 -8.17
N ASP A 36 -6.94 1.08 -7.91
CA ASP A 36 -6.48 1.99 -8.96
C ASP A 36 -5.65 1.26 -10.03
N ILE A 37 -4.69 0.43 -9.61
CA ILE A 37 -3.87 -0.37 -10.53
C ILE A 37 -4.73 -1.38 -11.32
N ASP A 38 -5.68 -2.06 -10.67
CA ASP A 38 -6.54 -3.04 -11.35
C ASP A 38 -7.43 -2.36 -12.41
N LYS A 39 -7.88 -1.12 -12.16
CA LYS A 39 -8.62 -0.31 -13.14
C LYS A 39 -7.75 0.03 -14.35
N ASP A 40 -6.51 0.46 -14.12
CA ASP A 40 -5.56 0.72 -15.21
C ASP A 40 -5.29 -0.55 -16.03
N ILE A 41 -5.14 -1.71 -15.37
CA ILE A 41 -4.99 -3.01 -16.05
C ILE A 41 -6.23 -3.33 -16.89
N LEU A 42 -7.44 -3.15 -16.35
CA LEU A 42 -8.69 -3.38 -17.09
C LEU A 42 -8.74 -2.51 -18.36
N MET A 43 -8.37 -1.23 -18.25
CA MET A 43 -8.34 -0.31 -19.40
C MET A 43 -7.38 -0.79 -20.50
N GLU A 44 -6.21 -1.30 -20.13
CA GLU A 44 -5.27 -1.88 -21.11
C GLU A 44 -5.82 -3.17 -21.73
N MET A 45 -6.47 -4.04 -20.94
CA MET A 45 -7.11 -5.25 -21.45
C MET A 45 -8.24 -4.94 -22.46
N GLU A 46 -9.07 -3.94 -22.18
CA GLU A 46 -10.16 -3.52 -23.06
C GLU A 46 -9.65 -2.95 -24.39
N LYS A 47 -8.54 -2.21 -24.38
CA LYS A 47 -7.90 -1.69 -25.61
C LYS A 47 -7.46 -2.84 -26.52
N GLU A 48 -6.79 -3.85 -25.97
CA GLU A 48 -6.33 -5.02 -26.72
C GLU A 48 -7.51 -5.86 -27.24
N PHE A 49 -8.56 -6.00 -26.43
CA PHE A 49 -9.79 -6.72 -26.79
C PHE A 49 -10.48 -6.12 -28.03
N LEU A 50 -10.47 -4.79 -28.17
CA LEU A 50 -11.06 -4.10 -29.33
C LEU A 50 -10.31 -4.38 -30.65
N GLY A 51 -9.01 -4.69 -30.58
CA GLY A 51 -8.12 -4.70 -31.75
C GLY A 51 -7.94 -6.04 -32.48
N SER A 52 -8.06 -7.18 -31.79
CA SER A 52 -7.24 -8.36 -32.21
C SER A 52 -7.91 -9.74 -32.26
N TYR A 53 -9.22 -9.89 -31.97
CA TYR A 53 -9.86 -11.22 -31.81
C TYR A 53 -11.00 -11.51 -32.80
N LEU A 54 -11.20 -12.79 -33.16
CA LEU A 54 -12.34 -13.24 -33.97
C LEU A 54 -13.66 -13.17 -33.17
N SER A 55 -14.79 -13.05 -33.85
CA SER A 55 -16.12 -12.81 -33.22
C SER A 55 -16.52 -13.85 -32.17
N HIS A 56 -16.19 -15.13 -32.36
CA HIS A 56 -16.48 -16.20 -31.40
C HIS A 56 -15.51 -16.22 -30.19
N GLU A 57 -14.28 -15.71 -30.36
CA GLU A 57 -13.32 -15.54 -29.27
C GLU A 57 -13.71 -14.35 -28.40
N LYS A 58 -14.30 -13.30 -29.01
CA LYS A 58 -14.79 -12.11 -28.30
C LYS A 58 -15.84 -12.44 -27.25
N GLU A 59 -16.80 -13.33 -27.51
CA GLU A 59 -17.83 -13.69 -26.52
C GLU A 59 -17.29 -14.43 -25.29
N ALA A 60 -16.27 -15.26 -25.47
CA ALA A 60 -15.62 -15.96 -24.35
C ALA A 60 -14.73 -15.01 -23.54
N LEU A 61 -13.96 -14.17 -24.22
CA LEU A 61 -13.10 -13.17 -23.59
C LEU A 61 -13.90 -12.06 -22.88
N GLN A 62 -15.04 -11.64 -23.42
CA GLN A 62 -15.90 -10.63 -22.80
C GLN A 62 -16.35 -11.07 -21.40
N ARG A 63 -16.70 -12.34 -21.22
CA ARG A 63 -17.09 -12.86 -19.89
C ARG A 63 -15.96 -12.72 -18.87
N HIS A 64 -14.71 -12.94 -19.27
CA HIS A 64 -13.56 -12.75 -18.38
C HIS A 64 -13.32 -11.28 -18.03
N ILE A 65 -13.52 -10.37 -18.99
CA ILE A 65 -13.45 -8.92 -18.77
C ILE A 65 -14.55 -8.48 -17.79
N ASP A 66 -15.79 -8.93 -18.00
CA ASP A 66 -16.93 -8.61 -17.13
C ASP A 66 -16.71 -9.13 -15.70
N ASP A 67 -16.17 -10.35 -15.55
CA ASP A 67 -15.83 -10.92 -14.24
C ASP A 67 -14.74 -10.11 -13.54
N PHE A 68 -13.72 -9.66 -14.28
CA PHE A 68 -12.65 -8.83 -13.73
C PHE A 68 -13.14 -7.44 -13.33
N GLN A 69 -14.00 -6.83 -14.16
CA GLN A 69 -14.67 -5.58 -13.82
C GLN A 69 -15.49 -5.72 -12.53
N LYS A 70 -16.29 -6.78 -12.41
CA LYS A 70 -17.09 -7.05 -11.20
C LYS A 70 -16.21 -7.28 -9.96
N TYR A 71 -15.06 -7.93 -10.13
CA TYR A 71 -14.06 -8.06 -9.07
C TYR A 71 -13.55 -6.70 -8.57
N ILE A 72 -13.21 -5.79 -9.50
CA ILE A 72 -12.77 -4.42 -9.17
C ILE A 72 -13.89 -3.65 -8.46
N GLU A 73 -15.13 -3.70 -8.97
CA GLU A 73 -16.28 -3.02 -8.36
C GLU A 73 -16.53 -3.49 -6.91
N ASN A 74 -16.38 -4.80 -6.66
CA ASN A 74 -16.52 -5.34 -5.31
C ASN A 74 -15.39 -4.85 -4.37
N LYS A 75 -14.14 -4.76 -4.88
CA LYS A 75 -13.04 -4.17 -4.12
C LYS A 75 -13.26 -2.69 -3.82
N GLU A 76 -13.76 -1.93 -4.79
CA GLU A 76 -14.04 -0.51 -4.65
C GLU A 76 -15.12 -0.25 -3.60
N LYS A 77 -16.19 -1.05 -3.60
CA LYS A 77 -17.21 -1.02 -2.53
C LYS A 77 -16.62 -1.33 -1.15
N ALA A 78 -15.72 -2.30 -1.06
CA ALA A 78 -15.04 -2.57 0.20
C ALA A 78 -14.10 -1.41 0.62
N CYS A 79 -13.52 -0.69 -0.34
CA CYS A 79 -12.67 0.48 -0.07
C CYS A 79 -13.48 1.70 0.37
N SER A 80 -14.68 1.93 -0.20
CA SER A 80 -15.51 3.08 0.15
C SER A 80 -15.97 3.05 1.61
N GLU A 81 -16.08 1.88 2.23
CA GLU A 81 -16.30 1.72 3.68
C GLU A 81 -15.20 2.34 4.56
N PHE A 82 -14.00 2.57 4.00
CA PHE A 82 -12.87 3.18 4.71
C PHE A 82 -12.77 4.70 4.49
N ARG A 83 -13.26 5.21 3.35
CA ARG A 83 -13.01 6.59 2.91
C ARG A 83 -14.21 7.18 2.14
N ASP A 84 -15.41 7.05 2.70
CA ASP A 84 -16.57 7.73 2.13
C ASP A 84 -16.53 9.22 2.48
N GLN A 85 -16.46 10.09 1.48
CA GLN A 85 -16.34 11.55 1.62
C GLN A 85 -17.49 12.18 2.43
N HIS A 86 -18.58 11.43 2.66
CA HIS A 86 -19.77 11.98 3.28
C HIS A 86 -20.29 11.32 4.55
N LYS A 87 -19.93 10.08 4.95
CA LYS A 87 -20.62 9.47 6.12
C LYS A 87 -19.83 8.59 7.10
N LYS A 88 -18.77 7.87 6.75
CA LYS A 88 -18.00 7.07 7.74
C LYS A 88 -16.55 6.90 7.30
N ILE A 89 -15.64 7.60 7.96
CA ILE A 89 -14.21 7.29 7.86
C ILE A 89 -13.93 6.23 8.92
N ASN A 90 -13.30 5.13 8.51
CA ASN A 90 -12.94 4.06 9.43
C ASN A 90 -11.98 4.61 10.52
N PRO A 91 -12.32 4.54 11.82
CA PRO A 91 -11.48 5.08 12.90
C PRO A 91 -10.10 4.44 12.98
N ASP A 92 -9.96 3.17 12.64
CA ASP A 92 -8.67 2.47 12.67
C ASP A 92 -7.74 2.97 11.56
N PHE A 93 -8.30 3.30 10.39
CA PHE A 93 -7.55 3.93 9.30
C PHE A 93 -7.04 5.31 9.74
N ILE A 94 -7.92 6.17 10.26
CA ILE A 94 -7.56 7.51 10.77
C ILE A 94 -6.48 7.40 11.85
N PHE A 95 -6.69 6.51 12.82
CA PHE A 95 -5.73 6.31 13.89
C PHE A 95 -4.37 5.85 13.36
N SER A 96 -4.35 4.96 12.37
CA SER A 96 -3.11 4.49 11.75
C SER A 96 -2.35 5.61 11.02
N GLU A 97 -3.07 6.49 10.32
CA GLU A 97 -2.52 7.68 9.65
C GLU A 97 -1.93 8.66 10.67
N ILE A 98 -2.72 9.05 11.68
CA ILE A 98 -2.29 9.97 12.75
C ILE A 98 -1.08 9.40 13.50
N LYS A 99 -1.09 8.10 13.80
CA LYS A 99 0.01 7.44 14.50
C LYS A 99 1.28 7.45 13.66
N LEU A 100 1.19 7.13 12.37
CA LEU A 100 2.35 7.16 11.48
C LEU A 100 2.94 8.57 11.39
N ASP A 101 2.10 9.59 11.16
CA ASP A 101 2.54 10.99 11.11
C ASP A 101 3.20 11.43 12.43
N ALA A 102 2.63 11.07 13.58
CA ALA A 102 3.24 11.35 14.88
C ALA A 102 4.61 10.68 15.04
N VAL A 103 4.75 9.42 14.61
CA VAL A 103 6.04 8.71 14.62
C VAL A 103 7.05 9.42 13.73
N GLU A 104 6.68 9.80 12.51
CA GLU A 104 7.57 10.51 11.58
C GLU A 104 8.03 11.86 12.16
N LYS A 105 7.13 12.63 12.77
CA LYS A 105 7.45 13.90 13.43
C LYS A 105 8.45 13.73 14.57
N VAL A 106 8.27 12.70 15.40
CA VAL A 106 9.21 12.42 16.51
C VAL A 106 10.58 11.98 15.97
N ILE A 107 10.61 11.13 14.94
CA ILE A 107 11.87 10.72 14.30
C ILE A 107 12.59 11.91 13.69
N ALA A 108 11.87 12.77 12.94
CA ALA A 108 12.45 13.96 12.33
C ALA A 108 12.99 14.95 13.37
N LYS A 109 12.35 15.05 14.54
CA LYS A 109 12.83 15.86 15.66
C LYS A 109 14.11 15.30 16.29
N GLU A 110 14.20 13.98 16.50
CA GLU A 110 15.32 13.35 17.21
C GLU A 110 16.52 13.02 16.30
N LEU A 111 16.28 12.63 15.05
CA LEU A 111 17.31 12.18 14.09
C LEU A 111 17.48 13.13 12.89
N GLY A 112 16.62 14.15 12.76
CA GLY A 112 16.59 15.04 11.60
C GLY A 112 15.85 14.42 10.40
N LYS A 113 15.56 15.27 9.40
CA LYS A 113 14.88 14.86 8.15
C LYS A 113 15.63 13.74 7.41
N ARG A 114 16.96 13.84 7.33
CA ARG A 114 17.82 12.80 6.71
C ARG A 114 17.70 11.46 7.44
N GLY A 115 17.62 11.49 8.77
CA GLY A 115 17.43 10.27 9.56
C GLY A 115 16.08 9.62 9.30
N LEU A 116 15.02 10.42 9.13
CA LEU A 116 13.72 9.91 8.71
C LEU A 116 13.78 9.30 7.31
N GLU A 117 14.36 10.00 6.33
CA GLU A 117 14.52 9.51 4.95
C GLU A 117 15.29 8.18 4.89
N GLU A 118 16.35 8.04 5.68
CA GLU A 118 17.11 6.79 5.80
C GLU A 118 16.21 5.65 6.31
N ILE A 119 15.41 5.89 7.36
CA ILE A 119 14.49 4.88 7.90
C ILE A 119 13.41 4.50 6.87
N LYS A 120 12.85 5.47 6.14
CA LYS A 120 11.88 5.20 5.06
C LYS A 120 12.51 4.32 3.97
N SER A 121 13.72 4.66 3.53
CA SER A 121 14.46 3.88 2.51
C SER A 121 14.74 2.45 2.97
N LEU A 122 15.16 2.27 4.24
CA LEU A 122 15.37 0.94 4.82
C LEU A 122 14.09 0.11 4.84
N TYR A 123 12.96 0.73 5.18
CA TYR A 123 11.66 0.07 5.16
C TYR A 123 11.26 -0.37 3.75
N GLU A 124 11.34 0.50 2.76
CA GLU A 124 10.99 0.16 1.36
C GLU A 124 11.86 -0.97 0.83
N LYS A 125 13.17 -0.91 1.11
CA LYS A 125 14.11 -1.98 0.76
C LYS A 125 13.71 -3.31 1.38
N GLU A 126 13.39 -3.32 2.68
CA GLU A 126 12.96 -4.53 3.39
C GLU A 126 11.66 -5.09 2.79
N MET A 127 10.65 -4.26 2.57
CA MET A 127 9.36 -4.70 2.02
C MET A 127 9.52 -5.26 0.60
N THR A 128 10.31 -4.61 -0.24
CA THR A 128 10.63 -5.09 -1.59
C THR A 128 11.34 -6.44 -1.54
N GLU A 129 12.37 -6.57 -0.70
CA GLU A 129 13.10 -7.83 -0.54
C GLU A 129 12.20 -8.97 -0.05
N ARG A 130 11.26 -8.70 0.87
CA ARG A 130 10.29 -9.70 1.34
C ARG A 130 9.38 -10.16 0.21
N ILE A 131 8.89 -9.25 -0.62
CA ILE A 131 8.05 -9.60 -1.78
C ILE A 131 8.83 -10.52 -2.72
N LEU A 132 10.07 -10.15 -3.06
CA LEU A 132 10.90 -10.93 -3.98
C LEU A 132 11.29 -12.31 -3.43
N LYS A 133 11.61 -12.40 -2.13
CA LYS A 133 12.02 -13.67 -1.48
C LYS A 133 10.84 -14.60 -1.20
N ASN A 134 9.64 -14.08 -0.97
CA ASN A 134 8.45 -14.90 -0.72
C ASN A 134 7.91 -15.60 -1.98
N THR A 135 8.47 -15.33 -3.16
CA THR A 135 8.08 -15.97 -4.44
C THR A 135 8.76 -17.33 -4.69
N GLU A 136 9.59 -17.84 -3.78
CA GLU A 136 10.30 -19.13 -3.90
C GLU A 136 9.60 -20.32 -3.18
N HIS A 137 8.29 -20.25 -2.91
CA HIS A 137 7.53 -21.32 -2.25
C HIS A 137 6.33 -21.81 -3.05
#